data_AF-A0A849KBS8-F1
#
_entry.id   AF-A0A849KBS8-F1
#
_cell.length_a   1.000
_cell.length_b   1.000
_cell.length_c   1.000
_cell.angle_alpha   90.00
_cell.angle_beta   90.00
_cell.angle_gamma   90.00
#
_symmetry.space_group_name_H-M   'P 1'
#
loop_
_entity.id
_entity.type
_entity.pdbx_description
1 polymer ?
#
loop_
_entity_poly.entity_id
_entity_poly.type
_entity_poly.pdbx_seq_one_letter_code
_entity_poly.pdbx_strand_id
1 'polypeptide(L)'
;MRNTPGVDALFEGKRKGPTPQYARLSDAGVVPVDPAHVVPQPEEPVLRSNAAPVSRYAAREEFVAQDDGLEWLYIYSTAREIDNFVGHGIEPLVKIGCSRNHYTLRISQQAGSTAAGTTLVCLYAYRLRNAHQAESSVHHALKLQGKHVKDAPGIEWFEVRPQSAHKLVEAICGSLTRTPRDSK
;
A
#
# COMPACT_ATOMS: atom_id res chain seq x y z
N MET A 1 16.14 -12.67 12.62
CA MET A 1 16.96 -12.62 11.38
C MET A 1 17.88 -11.42 11.47
N ARG A 2 19.18 -11.56 11.18
CA ARG A 2 20.10 -10.42 11.06
C ARG A 2 19.98 -9.85 9.64
N ASN A 3 19.91 -8.53 9.48
CA ASN A 3 19.92 -7.90 8.14
C ASN A 3 21.18 -8.36 7.39
N THR A 4 20.99 -8.81 6.16
CA THR A 4 22.11 -9.11 5.26
C THR A 4 22.54 -7.81 4.55
N PRO A 5 23.83 -7.65 4.21
CA PRO A 5 24.32 -6.45 3.53
C PRO A 5 23.57 -6.11 2.22
N GLY A 6 23.01 -7.14 1.55
CA GLY A 6 22.21 -6.95 0.34
C GLY A 6 20.86 -6.25 0.58
N VAL A 7 20.26 -6.40 1.76
CA VAL A 7 19.02 -5.71 2.14
C VAL A 7 19.30 -4.25 2.45
N ASP A 8 20.41 -3.94 3.11
CA ASP A 8 20.77 -2.56 3.46
C ASP A 8 21.15 -1.71 2.23
N ALA A 9 21.77 -2.33 1.22
CA ALA A 9 22.14 -1.68 -0.04
C ALA A 9 20.93 -1.20 -0.88
N LEU A 10 19.72 -1.71 -0.63
CA LEU A 10 18.50 -1.27 -1.34
C LEU A 10 18.04 0.15 -0.99
N PHE A 11 18.63 0.75 0.06
CA PHE A 11 18.12 1.98 0.67
C PHE A 11 19.17 3.10 0.76
N GLU A 12 20.21 3.05 -0.07
CA GLU A 12 21.22 4.11 -0.12
C GLU A 12 20.64 5.43 -0.70
N GLY A 13 20.58 6.45 0.15
CA GLY A 13 20.17 7.80 -0.21
C GLY A 13 20.05 8.68 1.03
N LYS A 14 20.46 9.96 0.93
CA LYS A 14 20.22 10.93 2.02
C LYS A 14 18.70 11.04 2.22
N ARG A 15 18.22 10.75 3.43
CA ARG A 15 16.90 11.22 3.91
C ARG A 15 16.82 12.72 3.64
N LYS A 16 16.10 13.12 2.60
CA LYS A 16 15.87 14.53 2.29
C LYS A 16 14.59 14.95 3.00
N GLY A 17 14.77 15.47 4.20
CA GLY A 17 13.73 16.22 4.90
C GLY A 17 13.29 15.59 6.21
N PRO A 18 12.62 16.39 7.07
CA PRO A 18 11.83 15.82 8.15
C PRO A 18 10.82 14.85 7.54
N THR A 19 10.52 13.75 8.25
CA THR A 19 9.32 12.93 8.01
C THR A 19 8.19 13.88 7.61
N PRO A 20 7.44 13.64 6.51
CA PRO A 20 6.32 14.50 6.16
C PRO A 20 5.49 14.69 7.41
N GLN A 21 5.61 15.87 8.01
CA GLN A 21 4.67 16.27 9.03
C GLN A 21 3.39 16.33 8.21
N TYR A 22 2.52 15.34 8.38
CA TYR A 22 1.09 15.54 8.21
C TYR A 22 0.69 16.60 9.23
N ALA A 23 1.16 17.82 8.97
CA ALA A 23 1.00 18.97 9.79
C ALA A 23 -0.49 19.23 9.79
N ARG A 24 -1.03 19.37 11.00
CA ARG A 24 -1.74 20.59 11.35
C ARG A 24 -2.61 21.10 10.19
N LEU A 25 -3.71 20.41 9.93
CA LEU A 25 -4.81 20.96 9.12
C LEU A 25 -5.21 22.37 9.62
N SER A 26 -4.98 22.63 10.91
CA SER A 26 -5.06 23.94 11.56
C SER A 26 -4.11 25.02 11.00
N ASP A 27 -2.91 24.67 10.57
CA ASP A 27 -1.88 25.64 10.14
C ASP A 27 -2.06 26.03 8.66
N ALA A 28 -2.77 25.22 7.88
CA ALA A 28 -3.14 25.51 6.49
C ALA A 28 -4.45 26.31 6.36
N GLY A 29 -5.04 26.75 7.48
CA GLY A 29 -6.33 27.46 7.50
C GLY A 29 -7.52 26.58 7.12
N VAL A 30 -7.36 25.25 7.11
CA VAL A 30 -8.46 24.31 6.86
C VAL A 30 -9.18 24.09 8.19
N VAL A 31 -10.24 24.87 8.41
CA VAL A 31 -11.12 24.70 9.57
C VAL A 31 -11.78 23.32 9.47
N PRO A 32 -11.75 22.48 10.52
CA PRO A 32 -12.54 21.25 10.53
C PRO A 32 -14.01 21.63 10.35
N VAL A 33 -14.67 21.01 9.35
CA VAL A 33 -16.10 21.19 9.13
C VAL A 33 -16.81 20.78 10.41
N ASP A 34 -17.55 21.72 11.00
CA ASP A 34 -18.38 21.46 12.16
C ASP A 34 -19.27 20.24 11.88
N PRO A 35 -19.20 19.17 12.69
CA PRO A 35 -19.98 17.96 12.47
C PRO A 35 -21.50 18.23 12.44
N ALA A 36 -21.97 19.35 13.00
CA ALA A 36 -23.36 19.78 12.88
C ALA A 36 -23.78 20.23 11.47
N HIS A 37 -22.83 20.50 10.58
CA HIS A 37 -23.07 20.97 9.20
C HIS A 37 -22.90 19.88 8.13
N VAL A 38 -22.66 18.63 8.53
CA VAL A 38 -22.64 17.50 7.59
C VAL A 38 -24.08 17.13 7.28
N VAL A 39 -24.59 17.60 6.14
CA VAL A 39 -25.89 17.18 5.62
C VAL A 39 -25.83 15.66 5.39
N PRO A 40 -26.73 14.86 6.01
CA PRO A 40 -26.81 13.44 5.73
C PRO A 40 -27.12 13.25 4.24
N GLN A 41 -26.17 12.66 3.51
CA GLN A 41 -26.42 12.24 2.14
C GLN A 41 -27.44 11.10 2.18
N PRO A 42 -28.49 11.12 1.34
CA PRO A 42 -29.45 10.03 1.28
C PRO A 42 -28.72 8.73 0.93
N GLU A 43 -28.95 7.69 1.72
CA GLU A 43 -28.38 6.36 1.48
C GLU A 43 -28.85 5.83 0.12
N GLU A 44 -27.98 5.87 -0.88
CA GLU A 44 -28.29 5.26 -2.18
C GLU A 44 -28.47 3.74 -2.00
N PRO A 45 -29.50 3.15 -2.63
CA PRO A 45 -29.72 1.70 -2.56
C PRO A 45 -28.52 0.98 -3.19
N VAL A 46 -27.84 0.17 -2.38
CA VAL A 46 -26.70 -0.65 -2.80
C VAL A 46 -27.18 -1.70 -3.79
N LEU A 47 -27.16 -1.34 -5.07
CA LEU A 47 -27.38 -2.26 -6.19
C LEU A 47 -26.27 -3.32 -6.16
N ARG A 48 -26.61 -4.51 -5.68
CA ARG A 48 -25.76 -5.71 -5.79
C ARG A 48 -25.72 -6.16 -7.25
N SER A 49 -24.83 -5.53 -8.01
CA SER A 49 -24.47 -5.98 -9.35
C SER A 49 -23.63 -7.27 -9.24
N ASN A 50 -24.15 -8.37 -9.81
CA ASN A 50 -23.44 -9.64 -10.04
C ASN A 50 -22.52 -9.59 -11.28
N ALA A 51 -22.14 -8.41 -11.78
CA ALA A 51 -21.11 -8.30 -12.80
C ALA A 51 -19.74 -8.69 -12.20
N ALA A 52 -18.99 -9.57 -12.88
CA ALA A 52 -17.62 -9.89 -12.52
C ALA A 52 -16.86 -8.57 -12.32
N PRO A 53 -16.31 -8.30 -11.12
CA PRO A 53 -15.81 -6.98 -10.82
C PRO A 53 -14.59 -6.73 -11.71
N VAL A 54 -14.72 -5.80 -12.65
CA VAL A 54 -13.56 -5.09 -13.19
C VAL A 54 -12.84 -4.56 -11.97
N SER A 55 -11.70 -5.17 -11.66
CA SER A 55 -11.08 -5.05 -10.36
C SER A 55 -10.66 -3.60 -10.14
N ARG A 56 -11.47 -2.85 -9.38
CA ARG A 56 -11.28 -1.43 -9.05
C ARG A 56 -9.88 -1.12 -8.50
N TYR A 57 -9.15 -2.16 -8.08
CA TYR A 57 -7.81 -2.07 -7.51
C TYR A 57 -6.86 -3.13 -8.08
N ALA A 58 -6.98 -3.49 -9.36
CA ALA A 58 -6.02 -4.38 -10.01
C ALA A 58 -4.58 -3.87 -9.79
N ALA A 59 -3.69 -4.77 -9.38
CA ALA A 59 -2.28 -4.44 -9.21
C ALA A 59 -1.66 -4.08 -10.55
N ARG A 60 -0.68 -3.16 -10.54
CA ARG A 60 0.15 -2.93 -11.73
C ARG A 60 0.91 -4.20 -12.05
N GLU A 61 1.51 -4.87 -11.08
CA GLU A 61 2.17 -6.14 -11.35
C GLU A 61 1.73 -7.19 -10.33
N GLU A 62 1.45 -8.38 -10.84
CA GLU A 62 1.13 -9.54 -10.04
C GLU A 62 2.24 -10.56 -10.17
N PHE A 63 2.55 -11.23 -9.06
CA PHE A 63 3.58 -12.24 -8.97
C PHE A 63 3.05 -13.46 -8.23
N VAL A 64 3.60 -14.62 -8.56
CA VAL A 64 3.31 -15.90 -7.92
C VAL A 64 4.63 -16.49 -7.41
N ALA A 65 4.67 -16.84 -6.13
CA ALA A 65 5.76 -17.65 -5.60
C ALA A 65 5.62 -19.10 -6.12
N GLN A 66 6.73 -19.81 -6.26
CA GLN A 66 6.83 -21.11 -6.98
C GLN A 66 5.82 -22.20 -6.58
N ASP A 67 5.19 -22.09 -5.41
CA ASP A 67 4.12 -22.98 -4.95
C ASP A 67 2.81 -22.20 -4.88
N ASP A 68 1.77 -22.66 -5.60
CA ASP A 68 0.42 -22.07 -5.70
C ASP A 68 -0.08 -21.45 -4.38
N GLY A 69 0.24 -20.17 -4.19
CA GLY A 69 -0.09 -19.46 -2.97
C GLY A 69 -1.60 -19.38 -2.77
N LEU A 70 -2.08 -19.54 -1.54
CA LEU A 70 -3.50 -19.36 -1.21
C LEU A 70 -3.78 -17.96 -0.66
N GLU A 71 -2.74 -17.22 -0.28
CA GLU A 71 -2.84 -15.91 0.33
C GLU A 71 -2.20 -14.85 -0.56
N TRP A 72 -2.60 -13.61 -0.35
CA TRP A 72 -2.10 -12.44 -1.06
C TRP A 72 -1.35 -11.53 -0.11
N LEU A 73 -0.14 -11.16 -0.49
CA LEU A 73 0.56 -9.97 0.01
C LEU A 73 0.39 -8.88 -1.05
N TYR A 74 0.16 -7.64 -0.66
CA TYR A 74 -0.02 -6.56 -1.62
C TYR A 74 0.54 -5.24 -1.09
N ILE A 75 0.96 -4.39 -2.03
CA ILE A 75 1.52 -3.07 -1.78
C ILE A 75 0.66 -2.06 -2.51
N TYR A 76 0.12 -1.09 -1.78
CA TYR A 76 -0.72 -0.04 -2.35
C TYR A 76 -0.37 1.32 -1.77
N SER A 77 -0.85 2.37 -2.44
CA SER A 77 -0.71 3.76 -1.99
C SER A 77 -1.93 4.55 -2.44
N THR A 78 -1.94 5.86 -2.17
CA THR A 78 -2.91 6.78 -2.76
C THR A 78 -2.42 7.25 -4.12
N ALA A 79 -3.33 7.58 -5.05
CA ALA A 79 -2.96 8.12 -6.35
C ALA A 79 -2.08 9.39 -6.21
N ARG A 80 -2.43 10.28 -5.27
CA ARG A 80 -1.68 11.50 -4.98
C ARG A 80 -0.23 11.24 -4.59
N GLU A 81 0.03 10.27 -3.72
CA GLU A 81 1.40 9.89 -3.32
C GLU A 81 2.21 9.39 -4.52
N ILE A 82 1.58 8.61 -5.40
CA ILE A 82 2.22 8.11 -6.61
C ILE A 82 2.49 9.23 -7.61
N ASP A 83 1.56 10.16 -7.80
CA ASP A 83 1.73 11.31 -8.69
C ASP A 83 2.84 12.23 -8.17
N ASN A 84 2.91 12.46 -6.85
CA ASN A 84 4.00 13.21 -6.23
C ASN A 84 5.36 12.53 -6.44
N PHE A 85 5.42 11.20 -6.32
CA PHE A 85 6.65 10.46 -6.57
C PHE A 85 7.09 10.56 -8.03
N VAL A 86 6.17 10.38 -8.97
CA VAL A 86 6.47 10.43 -10.42
C VAL A 86 6.81 11.86 -10.87
N GLY A 87 6.05 12.87 -10.42
CA GLY A 87 6.22 14.26 -10.85
C GLY A 87 7.31 15.02 -10.12
N HIS A 88 7.59 14.68 -8.86
CA HIS A 88 8.48 15.47 -7.99
C HIS A 88 9.58 14.66 -7.31
N GLY A 89 9.62 13.33 -7.50
CA GLY A 89 10.64 12.46 -6.88
C GLY A 89 10.52 12.34 -5.36
N ILE A 90 9.39 12.75 -4.79
CA ILE A 90 9.11 12.64 -3.34
C ILE A 90 8.84 11.18 -3.02
N GLU A 91 9.57 10.61 -2.06
CA GLU A 91 9.41 9.19 -1.70
C GLU A 91 7.96 8.96 -1.20
N PRO A 92 7.20 8.05 -1.82
CA PRO A 92 5.79 7.91 -1.50
C PRO A 92 5.60 7.14 -0.20
N LEU A 93 4.48 7.40 0.45
CA LEU A 93 4.01 6.48 1.49
C LEU A 93 3.30 5.29 0.87
N VAL A 94 3.76 4.10 1.19
CA VAL A 94 3.13 2.85 0.79
C VAL A 94 2.61 2.10 2.00
N LYS A 95 1.51 1.39 1.79
CA LYS A 95 0.96 0.44 2.73
C LYS A 95 1.15 -0.97 2.20
N ILE A 96 1.53 -1.85 3.09
CA ILE A 96 1.77 -3.26 2.83
C ILE A 96 0.73 -4.02 3.65
N GLY A 97 0.06 -4.97 3.02
CA GLY A 97 -1.05 -5.69 3.63
C GLY A 97 -1.11 -7.14 3.15
N CYS A 98 -1.76 -7.99 3.93
CA CYS A 98 -2.09 -9.35 3.50
C CYS A 98 -3.61 -9.66 3.49
N SER A 99 -4.01 -10.68 2.74
CA SER A 99 -5.36 -11.23 2.76
C SER A 99 -5.38 -12.70 2.34
N ARG A 100 -6.31 -13.49 2.89
CA ARG A 100 -6.64 -14.83 2.39
C ARG A 100 -7.56 -14.79 1.15
N ASN A 101 -8.32 -13.71 1.00
CA ASN A 101 -9.14 -13.48 -0.17
C ASN A 101 -8.34 -12.68 -1.21
N HIS A 102 -8.92 -12.46 -2.39
CA HIS A 102 -8.31 -11.60 -3.38
C HIS A 102 -8.03 -10.21 -2.80
N TYR A 103 -6.81 -9.70 -2.98
CA TYR A 103 -6.32 -8.46 -2.36
C TYR A 103 -7.21 -7.24 -2.66
N THR A 104 -7.84 -7.22 -3.82
CA THR A 104 -8.71 -6.12 -4.30
C THR A 104 -9.93 -5.92 -3.41
N LEU A 105 -10.48 -7.01 -2.85
CA LEU A 105 -11.58 -6.95 -1.89
C LEU A 105 -11.12 -6.25 -0.60
N ARG A 106 -9.91 -6.58 -0.14
CA ARG A 106 -9.34 -6.01 1.08
C ARG A 106 -9.00 -4.52 0.91
N ILE A 107 -8.42 -4.15 -0.24
CA ILE A 107 -8.17 -2.74 -0.59
C ILE A 107 -9.49 -1.98 -0.67
N SER A 108 -10.54 -2.56 -1.26
CA SER A 108 -11.86 -1.93 -1.33
C SER A 108 -12.47 -1.67 0.05
N GLN A 109 -12.32 -2.60 1.00
CA GLN A 109 -12.77 -2.40 2.38
C GLN A 109 -12.02 -1.25 3.05
N GLN A 110 -10.70 -1.15 2.82
CA GLN A 110 -9.85 -0.09 3.39
C GLN A 110 -10.09 1.27 2.73
N ALA A 111 -10.43 1.29 1.44
CA ALA A 111 -10.84 2.51 0.75
C ALA A 111 -12.10 3.13 1.39
N GLY A 112 -13.07 2.29 1.76
CA GLY A 112 -14.30 2.73 2.43
C GLY A 112 -14.09 3.33 3.83
N SER A 113 -12.97 3.00 4.49
CA SER A 113 -12.61 3.56 5.81
C SER A 113 -11.61 4.73 5.75
N THR A 114 -11.10 5.05 4.55
CA THR A 114 -10.16 6.17 4.35
C THR A 114 -10.97 7.44 4.12
N ALA A 115 -10.40 8.63 4.42
CA ALA A 115 -11.05 9.91 4.18
C ALA A 115 -11.67 9.97 2.76
N ALA A 116 -12.95 10.33 2.69
CA ALA A 116 -13.74 10.35 1.48
C ALA A 116 -13.01 11.09 0.34
N GLY A 117 -13.00 10.50 -0.85
CA GLY A 117 -12.35 11.08 -2.04
C GLY A 117 -10.92 10.62 -2.32
N THR A 118 -10.32 9.76 -1.49
CA THR A 118 -8.97 9.23 -1.74
C THR A 118 -9.01 8.03 -2.69
N THR A 119 -8.39 8.14 -3.86
CA THR A 119 -8.20 6.99 -4.79
C THR A 119 -7.01 6.15 -4.34
N LEU A 120 -7.24 4.87 -4.07
CA LEU A 120 -6.17 3.89 -3.80
C LEU A 120 -5.68 3.25 -5.09
N VAL A 121 -4.38 2.99 -5.17
CA VAL A 121 -3.71 2.34 -6.30
C VAL A 121 -2.93 1.14 -5.78
N CYS A 122 -3.27 -0.05 -6.26
CA CYS A 122 -2.48 -1.25 -5.99
C CYS A 122 -1.27 -1.28 -6.93
N LEU A 123 -0.07 -1.35 -6.37
CA LEU A 123 1.17 -1.34 -7.13
C LEU A 123 1.61 -2.76 -7.44
N TYR A 124 1.68 -3.59 -6.40
CA TYR A 124 2.15 -4.96 -6.49
C TYR A 124 1.23 -5.89 -5.72
N ALA A 125 1.00 -7.07 -6.24
CA ALA A 125 0.36 -8.16 -5.52
C ALA A 125 1.15 -9.45 -5.71
N TYR A 126 1.27 -10.23 -4.65
CA TYR A 126 2.06 -11.44 -4.58
C TYR A 126 1.19 -12.56 -4.03
N ARG A 127 1.08 -13.64 -4.79
CA ARG A 127 0.39 -14.85 -4.38
C ARG A 127 1.38 -15.77 -3.67
N LEU A 128 1.18 -15.95 -2.36
CA LEU A 128 2.13 -16.61 -1.45
C LEU A 128 1.46 -17.72 -0.64
N ARG A 129 2.26 -18.67 -0.16
CA ARG A 129 1.80 -19.73 0.75
C ARG A 129 1.48 -19.20 2.16
N ASN A 130 2.24 -18.21 2.64
CA ASN A 130 2.09 -17.59 3.95
C ASN A 130 2.34 -16.08 3.84
N ALA A 131 1.30 -15.35 3.43
CA ALA A 131 1.40 -13.91 3.22
C ALA A 131 1.54 -13.14 4.53
N HIS A 132 0.96 -13.65 5.62
CA HIS A 132 1.06 -13.03 6.94
C HIS A 132 2.49 -13.05 7.50
N GLN A 133 3.21 -14.16 7.34
CA GLN A 133 4.62 -14.24 7.73
C GLN A 133 5.50 -13.31 6.87
N ALA A 134 5.23 -13.25 5.56
CA ALA A 134 5.95 -12.35 4.66
C ALA A 134 5.70 -10.88 5.03
N GLU A 135 4.44 -10.47 5.23
CA GLU A 135 4.06 -9.13 5.70
C GLU A 135 4.78 -8.76 6.99
N SER A 136 4.70 -9.63 8.01
CA SER A 136 5.36 -9.42 9.30
C SER A 136 6.88 -9.20 9.15
N SER A 137 7.52 -9.98 8.27
CA SER A 137 8.96 -9.88 7.99
C SER A 137 9.32 -8.59 7.28
N VAL A 138 8.52 -8.19 6.28
CA VAL A 138 8.67 -6.94 5.54
C VAL A 138 8.47 -5.74 6.48
N HIS A 139 7.41 -5.75 7.29
CA HIS A 139 7.14 -4.69 8.27
C HIS A 139 8.27 -4.57 9.29
N HIS A 140 8.78 -5.70 9.79
CA HIS A 140 9.90 -5.70 10.73
C HIS A 140 11.16 -5.09 10.11
N ALA A 141 11.53 -5.49 8.89
CA ALA A 141 12.68 -4.94 8.18
C ALA A 141 12.56 -3.42 7.96
N LEU A 142 11.40 -2.95 7.50
CA LEU A 142 11.16 -1.51 7.27
C LEU A 142 11.15 -0.71 8.59
N LYS A 143 10.66 -1.30 9.69
CA LYS A 143 10.73 -0.67 11.02
C LYS A 143 12.16 -0.57 11.53
N LEU A 144 12.99 -1.60 11.37
CA LEU A 144 14.41 -1.56 11.73
C LEU A 144 15.18 -0.49 10.95
N GLN A 145 14.80 -0.26 9.69
CA GLN A 145 15.35 0.81 8.84
C GLN A 145 14.75 2.19 9.14
N GLY A 146 13.86 2.29 10.14
CA GLY A 146 13.22 3.54 10.53
C GLY A 146 12.24 4.11 9.49
N LYS A 147 11.81 3.33 8.50
CA LYS A 147 10.91 3.78 7.42
C LYS A 147 9.43 3.87 7.81
N HIS A 148 9.07 3.36 8.99
CA HIS A 148 7.70 3.40 9.49
C HIS A 148 7.26 4.82 9.89
N VAL A 149 6.11 5.25 9.39
CA VAL A 149 5.50 6.55 9.70
C VAL A 149 4.48 6.37 10.83
N LYS A 150 4.83 6.84 12.03
CA LYS A 150 4.02 6.65 13.25
C LYS A 150 2.69 7.41 13.23
N ASP A 151 2.63 8.54 12.52
CA ASP A 151 1.50 9.47 12.54
C ASP A 151 0.59 9.35 11.31
N ALA A 152 0.76 8.30 10.50
CA ALA A 152 -0.03 8.09 9.30
C ALA A 152 -1.47 7.58 9.62
N PRO A 153 -2.48 7.87 8.77
CA PRO A 153 -3.84 7.43 8.99
C PRO A 153 -3.98 5.90 8.90
N GLY A 154 -4.27 5.27 10.04
CA GLY A 154 -4.33 3.81 10.19
C GLY A 154 -2.95 3.21 10.51
N ILE A 155 -2.95 1.93 10.90
CA ILE A 155 -1.72 1.25 11.29
C ILE A 155 -0.88 0.88 10.03
N GLU A 156 0.42 1.17 10.10
CA GLU A 156 1.51 0.66 9.24
C GLU A 156 1.62 1.24 7.81
N TRP A 157 2.04 2.52 7.72
CA TRP A 157 2.54 3.12 6.48
C TRP A 157 4.06 3.27 6.51
N PHE A 158 4.68 3.15 5.33
CA PHE A 158 6.13 3.17 5.19
C PHE A 158 6.57 4.14 4.09
N GLU A 159 7.56 4.97 4.40
CA GLU A 159 8.23 5.86 3.44
C GLU A 159 9.27 5.07 2.66
N VAL A 160 8.85 4.45 1.55
CA VAL A 160 9.69 3.58 0.74
C VAL A 160 9.27 3.58 -0.71
N ARG A 161 10.26 3.68 -1.61
CA ARG A 161 10.03 3.49 -3.05
C ARG A 161 9.37 2.15 -3.34
N PRO A 162 8.34 2.09 -4.21
CA PRO A 162 7.66 0.84 -4.54
C PRO A 162 8.62 -0.26 -5.00
N GLN A 163 9.62 0.08 -5.82
CA GLN A 163 10.60 -0.87 -6.33
C GLN A 163 11.51 -1.43 -5.23
N SER A 164 11.88 -0.61 -4.23
CA SER A 164 12.66 -1.09 -3.09
C SER A 164 11.83 -2.00 -2.19
N ALA A 165 10.55 -1.69 -2.00
CA ALA A 165 9.62 -2.57 -1.29
C ALA A 165 9.43 -3.91 -2.02
N HIS A 166 9.31 -3.88 -3.36
CA HIS A 166 9.25 -5.09 -4.19
C HIS A 166 10.49 -5.96 -4.03
N LYS A 167 11.69 -5.38 -4.17
CA LYS A 167 12.95 -6.11 -3.97
C LYS A 167 13.10 -6.70 -2.57
N LEU A 168 12.58 -6.02 -1.55
CA LEU A 168 12.54 -6.54 -0.19
C LEU A 168 11.61 -7.77 -0.08
N VAL A 169 10.45 -7.74 -0.73
CA VAL A 169 9.55 -8.90 -0.81
C VAL A 169 10.23 -10.07 -1.53
N GLU A 170 10.90 -9.83 -2.66
CA GLU A 170 11.70 -10.83 -3.36
C GLU A 170 12.79 -11.43 -2.47
N ALA A 171 13.54 -10.60 -1.74
CA ALA A 171 14.58 -11.06 -0.84
C ALA A 171 14.05 -11.94 0.31
N ILE A 172 12.84 -11.68 0.79
CA ILE A 172 12.20 -12.44 1.88
C ILE A 172 11.53 -13.71 1.37
N CYS A 173 10.87 -13.65 0.21
CA CYS A 173 10.03 -14.73 -0.31
C CYS A 173 10.77 -15.65 -1.29
N GLY A 174 11.96 -15.26 -1.75
CA GLY A 174 12.70 -15.99 -2.79
C GLY A 174 12.18 -15.70 -4.20
N SER A 175 12.32 -16.67 -5.10
CA SER A 175 11.97 -16.53 -6.51
C SER A 175 10.48 -16.23 -6.72
N LEU A 176 10.20 -15.06 -7.29
CA LEU A 176 8.85 -14.63 -7.68
C LEU A 176 8.73 -14.63 -9.21
N THR A 177 7.68 -15.24 -9.73
CA THR A 177 7.40 -15.24 -11.18
C THR A 177 6.28 -14.26 -11.46
N ARG A 178 6.50 -13.34 -12.40
CA ARG A 178 5.47 -12.38 -12.82
C ARG A 178 4.35 -13.10 -13.57
N THR A 179 3.11 -12.85 -13.18
CA THR A 179 1.93 -13.32 -13.91
C THR A 179 1.84 -12.57 -15.24
N PRO A 180 1.70 -13.26 -16.39
CA PRO A 180 1.45 -12.59 -17.66
C PRO A 180 0.18 -11.76 -17.53
N ARG A 181 0.22 -10.48 -17.91
CA ARG A 181 -1.03 -9.74 -18.11
C ARG A 181 -1.62 -10.25 -19.41
N ASP A 182 -2.80 -10.86 -19.36
CA ASP A 182 -3.60 -11.11 -20.54
C ASP A 182 -3.75 -9.77 -21.29
N SER A 183 -3.08 -9.67 -22.43
CA SER A 183 -3.14 -8.49 -23.29
C SER A 183 -4.51 -8.50 -23.96
N LYS A 184 -5.48 -7.88 -23.29
CA LYS A 184 -6.80 -7.59 -23.87
C LYS A 184 -6.77 -6.27 -24.61
#